data_AF-A0A958LLG5-F1
#
_entry.id   AF-A0A958LLG5-F1
#
_cell.length_a   1.000
_cell.length_b   1.000
_cell.length_c   1.000
_cell.angle_alpha   90.00
_cell.angle_beta   90.00
_cell.angle_gamma   90.00
#
_symmetry.space_group_name_H-M   'P 1'
#
loop_
_entity.id
_entity.type
_entity.pdbx_description
1 polymer ?
#
loop_
_entity_poly.entity_id
_entity_poly.type
_entity_poly.pdbx_seq_one_letter_code
_entity_poly.pdbx_strand_id
1 'polypeptide(L)'
;MQEKWRNSSNSFALGAFRLVSGTILGLTFSLIGDQIFDYGTLAFLFVIVTVTAAFMRISRGWRVVGVLVFDLICVLVGMLLRLYILIAPGQ
;
A
#
# COMPACT_ATOMS: atom_id res chain seq x y z
N MET A 1 -5.45 -7.74 35.71
CA MET A 1 -4.99 -8.67 34.65
C MET A 1 -5.87 -8.69 33.39
N GLN A 2 -7.15 -8.32 33.46
CA GLN A 2 -8.06 -8.27 32.29
C GLN A 2 -7.75 -7.14 31.28
N GLU A 3 -7.11 -6.05 31.70
CA GLU A 3 -6.82 -4.92 30.80
C GLU A 3 -5.70 -5.22 29.78
N LYS A 4 -4.77 -6.14 30.11
CA LYS A 4 -3.71 -6.55 29.18
C LYS A 4 -4.23 -7.32 27.97
N TRP A 5 -5.30 -8.11 28.15
CA TRP A 5 -5.92 -8.87 27.06
C TRP A 5 -6.73 -7.97 26.12
N ARG A 6 -7.39 -6.93 26.65
CA ARG A 6 -8.16 -5.98 25.83
C ARG A 6 -7.25 -5.07 24.98
N ASN A 7 -6.06 -4.71 25.47
CA ASN A 7 -5.09 -3.92 24.72
C ASN A 7 -4.36 -4.71 23.61
N SER A 8 -4.16 -6.03 23.78
CA SER A 8 -3.59 -6.89 22.73
C SER A 8 -4.49 -7.01 21.51
N SER A 9 -5.81 -7.16 21.69
CA SER A 9 -6.75 -7.24 20.57
C SER A 9 -6.75 -5.98 19.71
N ASN A 10 -6.64 -4.80 20.34
CA ASN A 10 -6.61 -3.53 19.61
C ASN A 10 -5.32 -3.37 18.77
N SER A 11 -4.20 -3.90 19.25
CA SER A 11 -2.92 -3.86 18.53
C SER A 11 -2.86 -4.85 17.36
N PHE A 12 -3.48 -6.02 17.51
CA PHE A 12 -3.56 -7.04 16.46
C PHE A 12 -4.48 -6.61 15.31
N ALA A 13 -5.64 -6.03 15.64
CA ALA A 13 -6.55 -5.47 14.65
C ALA A 13 -5.90 -4.31 13.86
N LEU A 14 -5.16 -3.43 14.54
CA LEU A 14 -4.40 -2.36 13.88
C LEU A 14 -3.31 -2.90 12.95
N GLY A 15 -2.63 -3.98 13.35
CA GLY A 15 -1.62 -4.66 12.54
C GLY A 15 -2.21 -5.28 11.28
N ALA A 16 -3.34 -5.98 11.41
CA ALA A 16 -4.06 -6.56 10.27
C ALA A 16 -4.55 -5.47 9.31
N PHE A 17 -5.09 -4.37 9.83
CA PHE A 17 -5.56 -3.24 9.00
C PHE A 17 -4.41 -2.61 8.20
N ARG A 18 -3.23 -2.43 8.82
CA ARG A 18 -2.03 -1.95 8.13
C ARG A 18 -1.54 -2.92 7.07
N LEU A 19 -1.62 -4.22 7.33
CA LEU A 19 -1.21 -5.24 6.36
C LEU A 19 -2.13 -5.19 5.14
N VAL A 20 -3.45 -5.10 5.34
CA VAL A 20 -4.43 -4.95 4.24
C VAL A 20 -4.18 -3.66 3.44
N SER A 21 -4.03 -2.50 4.10
CA SER A 21 -3.70 -1.24 3.42
C SER A 21 -2.40 -1.35 2.63
N GLY A 22 -1.33 -1.90 3.23
CA GLY A 22 -0.05 -2.06 2.56
C GLY A 22 -0.10 -2.97 1.33
N THR A 23 -0.94 -4.02 1.36
CA THR A 23 -1.17 -4.91 0.22
C THR A 23 -1.95 -4.20 -0.89
N ILE A 24 -2.98 -3.42 -0.54
CA ILE A 24 -3.74 -2.61 -1.51
C ILE A 24 -2.81 -1.62 -2.20
N LEU A 25 -1.98 -0.90 -1.44
CA LEU A 25 -1.03 0.06 -2.00
C LEU A 25 0.04 -0.62 -2.86
N GLY A 26 0.56 -1.78 -2.43
CA GLY A 26 1.49 -2.57 -3.22
C GLY A 26 0.89 -3.05 -4.54
N LEU A 27 -0.36 -3.51 -4.52
CA LEU A 27 -1.13 -3.88 -5.72
C LEU A 27 -1.32 -2.69 -6.66
N THR A 28 -1.72 -1.52 -6.13
CA THR A 28 -1.89 -0.31 -6.93
C THR A 28 -0.59 0.11 -7.61
N PHE A 29 0.52 0.18 -6.87
CA PHE A 29 1.83 0.50 -7.46
C PHE A 29 2.28 -0.53 -8.50
N SER A 30 2.06 -1.81 -8.21
CA SER A 30 2.44 -2.88 -9.12
C SER A 30 1.67 -2.82 -10.43
N LEU A 31 0.35 -2.62 -10.39
CA LEU A 31 -0.51 -2.46 -11.57
C LEU A 31 -0.10 -1.23 -12.39
N ILE A 32 0.20 -0.11 -11.74
CA ILE A 32 0.62 1.11 -12.42
C ILE A 32 1.92 0.87 -13.18
N GLY A 33 2.94 0.32 -12.53
CA GLY A 33 4.20 0.12 -13.23
C GLY A 33 4.10 -1.00 -14.28
N ASP A 34 3.22 -1.99 -14.11
CA ASP A 34 2.97 -3.05 -15.09
C ASP A 34 2.48 -2.42 -16.39
N GLN A 35 1.58 -1.44 -16.26
CA GLN A 35 1.06 -0.65 -17.36
C GLN A 35 2.09 0.27 -18.03
N ILE A 36 3.17 0.67 -17.33
CA ILE A 36 4.20 1.59 -17.85
C ILE A 36 5.37 0.83 -18.50
N PHE A 37 5.76 -0.29 -17.90
CA PHE A 37 7.00 -0.99 -18.23
C PHE A 37 6.76 -2.38 -18.86
N ASP A 38 5.53 -2.86 -18.92
CA ASP A 38 5.14 -4.18 -19.45
C ASP A 38 6.02 -5.30 -18.87
N TYR A 39 6.23 -5.29 -17.56
CA TYR A 39 7.15 -6.21 -16.91
C TYR A 39 6.50 -7.54 -16.52
N GLY A 40 7.26 -8.64 -16.59
CA GLY A 40 6.73 -9.99 -16.36
C GLY A 40 6.23 -10.24 -14.92
N THR A 41 5.45 -11.31 -14.74
CA THR A 41 4.76 -11.68 -13.49
C THR A 41 5.66 -11.74 -12.24
N LEU A 42 6.95 -12.06 -12.42
CA LEU A 42 7.94 -12.05 -11.32
C LEU A 42 8.25 -10.64 -10.81
N ALA A 43 8.38 -9.66 -11.71
CA ALA A 43 8.61 -8.27 -11.34
C ALA A 43 7.37 -7.67 -10.66
N PHE A 44 6.19 -8.00 -11.16
CA PHE A 44 4.91 -7.64 -10.55
C PHE A 44 4.84 -8.10 -9.08
N LEU A 45 5.09 -9.38 -8.82
CA LEU A 45 5.04 -9.92 -7.46
C LEU A 45 6.13 -9.33 -6.55
N PHE A 46 7.31 -9.05 -7.11
CA PHE A 46 8.41 -8.40 -6.40
C PHE A 46 8.06 -6.97 -5.96
N VAL A 47 7.42 -6.18 -6.83
CA VAL A 47 7.00 -4.81 -6.52
C VAL A 47 5.94 -4.82 -5.42
N ILE A 48 4.93 -5.70 -5.50
CA ILE A 48 3.91 -5.83 -4.45
C ILE A 48 4.56 -6.12 -3.11
N VAL A 49 5.37 -7.18 -3.02
CA VAL A 49 5.99 -7.61 -1.75
C VAL A 49 6.92 -6.52 -1.21
N THR A 50 7.70 -5.86 -2.08
CA THR A 50 8.62 -4.79 -1.67
C THR A 50 7.88 -3.58 -1.13
N VAL A 51 6.83 -3.12 -1.82
CA VAL A 51 6.03 -1.96 -1.39
C VAL A 51 5.26 -2.28 -0.12
N THR A 52 4.63 -3.45 -0.03
CA THR A 52 3.93 -3.90 1.18
C THR A 52 4.88 -4.04 2.37
N ALA A 53 6.08 -4.61 2.18
CA ALA A 53 7.08 -4.73 3.23
C ALA A 53 7.64 -3.36 3.67
N ALA A 54 7.90 -2.46 2.73
CA ALA A 54 8.32 -1.09 3.01
C ALA A 54 7.25 -0.34 3.81
N PHE A 55 5.98 -0.48 3.41
CA PHE A 55 4.85 0.10 4.13
C PHE A 55 4.68 -0.46 5.53
N MET A 56 4.83 -1.77 5.73
CA MET A 56 4.80 -2.37 7.07
C MET A 56 5.94 -1.87 7.96
N ARG A 57 7.14 -1.62 7.39
CA ARG A 57 8.28 -1.09 8.14
C ARG A 57 8.08 0.37 8.54
N ILE A 58 7.59 1.20 7.63
CA ILE A 58 7.34 2.64 7.87
C ILE A 58 6.15 2.84 8.81
N SER A 59 5.06 2.10 8.60
CA SER A 59 3.81 2.27 9.36
C SER A 59 3.89 1.76 10.81
N ARG A 60 4.96 1.02 11.18
CA ARG A 60 5.12 0.42 12.52
C ARG A 60 5.03 1.44 13.66
N GLY A 61 5.52 2.66 13.45
CA GLY A 61 5.48 3.76 14.44
C GLY A 61 4.35 4.78 14.27
N TRP A 62 3.52 4.65 13.23
CA TRP A 62 2.54 5.69 12.88
C TRP A 62 1.26 5.58 13.71
N ARG A 63 0.53 6.68 13.93
CA ARG A 63 -0.85 6.64 14.42
C ARG A 63 -1.81 6.25 13.29
N VAL A 64 -3.00 5.73 13.60
CA VAL A 64 -4.05 5.35 12.61
C VAL A 64 -4.29 6.46 11.58
N VAL A 65 -4.35 7.71 12.04
CA VAL A 65 -4.52 8.90 11.18
C VAL A 65 -3.39 9.03 10.14
N GLY A 66 -2.15 8.76 10.52
CA GLY A 66 -1.01 8.82 9.60
C GLY A 66 -1.11 7.77 8.50
N VAL A 67 -1.52 6.55 8.86
CA VAL A 67 -1.75 5.46 7.89
C VAL A 67 -2.81 5.88 6.87
N LEU A 68 -3.91 6.47 7.35
CA LEU A 68 -5.04 6.91 6.53
C LEU A 68 -4.68 8.07 5.59
N VAL A 69 -3.88 9.04 6.06
CA VAL A 69 -3.38 10.15 5.22
C VAL A 69 -2.43 9.65 4.15
N PHE A 70 -1.53 8.72 4.47
CA PHE A 70 -0.64 8.13 3.47
C PHE A 70 -1.40 7.34 2.42
N ASP A 71 -2.36 6.52 2.84
CA ASP A 71 -3.22 5.76 1.93
C ASP A 71 -3.93 6.72 0.95
N LEU A 72 -4.47 7.84 1.46
CA LEU A 72 -5.09 8.89 0.65
C LEU A 72 -4.12 9.50 -0.37
N ILE A 73 -2.91 9.90 0.06
CA ILE A 73 -1.87 10.45 -0.83
C ILE A 73 -1.50 9.43 -1.91
N CYS A 74 -1.33 8.17 -1.52
CA CYS A 74 -0.92 7.10 -2.41
C CYS A 74 -1.98 6.82 -3.48
N VAL A 75 -3.26 6.81 -3.09
CA VAL A 75 -4.41 6.73 -4.00
C VAL A 75 -4.47 7.94 -4.94
N LEU A 76 -4.24 9.16 -4.44
CA LEU A 76 -4.17 10.36 -5.28
C LEU A 76 -3.03 10.28 -6.31
N VAL A 77 -1.84 9.85 -5.88
CA VAL A 77 -0.68 9.66 -6.75
C VAL A 77 -0.97 8.58 -7.79
N GLY A 78 -1.61 7.48 -7.40
CA GLY A 78 -2.05 6.43 -8.32
C GLY A 78 -3.07 6.91 -9.36
N MET A 79 -4.03 7.75 -8.96
CA MET A 79 -4.95 8.39 -9.89
C MET A 79 -4.26 9.37 -10.84
N LEU A 80 -3.29 10.15 -10.35
CA LEU A 80 -2.47 11.03 -11.17
C LEU A 80 -1.63 10.25 -12.19
N LEU A 81 -0.99 9.16 -11.78
CA LEU A 81 -0.25 8.25 -12.66
C LEU A 81 -1.19 7.63 -13.71
N ARG A 82 -2.37 7.13 -13.31
CA ARG A 82 -3.38 6.63 -14.23
C ARG A 82 -3.81 7.69 -15.24
N LEU A 83 -4.02 8.94 -14.80
CA LEU A 83 -4.34 10.06 -15.67
C LEU A 83 -3.21 10.31 -16.67
N TYR A 84 -1.96 10.36 -16.22
CA TYR A 84 -0.80 10.52 -17.10
C TYR A 84 -0.69 9.41 -18.14
N ILE A 85 -0.92 8.16 -17.73
CA ILE A 85 -0.94 7.01 -18.65
C ILE A 85 -2.09 7.13 -19.67
N LEU A 86 -3.26 7.61 -19.25
CA LEU A 86 -4.42 7.80 -20.14
C LEU A 86 -4.29 8.99 -21.08
N ILE A 87 -3.54 10.03 -20.71
CA ILE A 87 -3.34 11.26 -21.48
C ILE A 87 -2.15 11.17 -22.42
N ALA A 88 -1.20 10.29 -22.13
CA ALA A 88 -0.27 9.75 -23.09
C ALA A 88 -0.72 8.34 -23.50
N PRO A 89 -1.89 8.17 -24.15
CA PRO A 89 -2.03 6.97 -24.96
C PRO A 89 -0.85 7.07 -25.93
N GLY A 90 -0.04 6.01 -26.01
CA GLY A 90 1.06 5.97 -26.96
C GLY A 90 0.60 6.42 -28.35
N GLN A 91 1.57 6.79 -29.17
CA GLN A 91 1.43 6.65 -30.62
C GLN A 91 0.58 5.41 -30.99
#